data_AF-A0A2A4EC60-F1
#
_entry.id   AF-A0A2A4EC60-F1
#
_cell.length_a   1.000
_cell.length_b   1.000
_cell.length_c   1.000
_cell.angle_alpha   90.00
_cell.angle_beta   90.00
_cell.angle_gamma   90.00
#
_symmetry.space_group_name_H-M   'P 1'
#
loop_
_entity.id
_entity.type
_entity.pdbx_description
1 polymer ?
#
loop_
_entity_poly.entity_id
_entity_poly.type
_entity_poly.pdbx_seq_one_letter_code
_entity_poly.pdbx_strand_id
1 'polypeptide(L)'
;MSGQNDDDVRQLRQRMGEPAAEPTPSLIQQRMALDRQRNLAIIFLIVFGFNAAWWLARGTLDNGGVISWILASLFVIVVAMSVHSLLSARRKLRAFEAEHGPGAGKRS
;
A
#
# COMPACT_ATOMS: atom_id res chain seq x y z
N MET A 1 24.91 -26.98 46.56
CA MET A 1 24.22 -27.55 45.37
C MET A 1 23.22 -26.53 44.80
N SER A 2 23.67 -25.33 44.42
CA SER A 2 22.79 -24.20 44.04
C SER A 2 22.98 -23.70 42.58
N GLY A 3 23.92 -24.28 41.81
CA GLY A 3 24.23 -23.81 40.46
C GLY A 3 23.39 -24.43 39.35
N GLN A 4 22.82 -25.63 39.56
CA GLN A 4 22.06 -26.38 38.55
C GLN A 4 20.79 -25.63 38.10
N ASN A 5 20.13 -24.94 39.03
CA ASN A 5 18.83 -24.31 38.79
C ASN A 5 18.97 -23.03 37.94
N ASP A 6 20.09 -22.31 38.08
CA ASP A 6 20.34 -21.10 37.29
C ASP A 6 20.72 -21.42 35.84
N ASP A 7 21.38 -22.56 35.62
CA ASP A 7 21.70 -23.04 34.28
C ASP A 7 20.46 -23.54 33.54
N ASP A 8 19.53 -24.20 34.23
CA ASP A 8 18.26 -24.62 33.64
C ASP A 8 17.39 -23.44 33.21
N VAL A 9 17.33 -22.37 34.02
CA VAL A 9 16.57 -21.15 33.66
C VAL A 9 17.22 -20.44 32.46
N ARG A 10 18.55 -20.41 32.36
CA ARG A 10 19.26 -19.86 31.19
C ARG A 10 19.03 -20.69 29.94
N GLN A 11 19.05 -22.02 30.07
CA GLN A 11 18.77 -22.94 28.96
C GLN A 11 17.31 -22.88 28.52
N LEU A 12 16.35 -22.73 29.44
CA LEU A 12 14.95 -22.53 29.12
C LEU A 12 14.73 -21.19 28.41
N ARG A 13 15.44 -20.13 28.81
CA ARG A 13 15.39 -18.82 28.15
C ARG A 13 16.03 -18.84 26.75
N GLN A 14 17.07 -19.65 26.53
CA GLN A 14 17.66 -19.87 25.21
C GLN A 14 16.81 -20.80 24.32
N ARG A 15 16.14 -21.81 24.90
CA ARG A 15 15.20 -22.70 24.19
C ARG A 15 13.89 -22.00 23.83
N MET A 16 13.38 -21.13 24.70
CA MET A 16 12.32 -20.18 24.37
C MET A 16 12.92 -19.02 23.59
N GLY A 17 13.53 -19.36 22.45
CA GLY A 17 14.33 -18.49 21.60
C GLY A 17 13.76 -17.08 21.56
N GLU A 18 14.68 -16.11 21.67
CA GLU A 18 14.40 -14.71 21.35
C GLU A 18 13.41 -14.66 20.19
N PRO A 19 12.33 -13.85 20.26
CA PRO A 19 11.42 -13.69 19.16
C PRO A 19 12.28 -13.32 17.95
N ALA A 20 12.47 -14.29 17.06
CA ALA A 20 13.38 -14.17 15.94
C ALA A 20 12.99 -12.89 15.23
N ALA A 21 13.91 -11.92 15.19
CA ALA A 21 13.67 -10.63 14.56
C ALA A 21 12.96 -10.88 13.24
N GLU A 22 11.72 -10.38 13.11
CA GLU A 22 10.87 -10.75 11.98
C GLU A 22 11.67 -10.57 10.69
N PRO A 23 11.70 -11.57 9.80
CA PRO A 23 12.55 -11.52 8.63
C PRO A 23 12.19 -10.27 7.82
N THR A 24 13.11 -9.31 7.79
CA THR A 24 12.91 -8.04 7.09
C THR A 24 12.55 -8.37 5.63
N PRO A 25 11.39 -7.91 5.12
CA PRO A 25 10.91 -8.31 3.80
C PRO A 25 11.98 -7.97 2.75
N SER A 26 12.27 -8.95 1.88
CA SER A 26 13.32 -8.82 0.88
C SER A 26 13.06 -7.63 -0.05
N LEU A 27 14.13 -7.02 -0.59
CA LEU A 27 14.04 -5.83 -1.45
C LEU A 27 13.09 -6.05 -2.66
N ILE A 28 13.02 -7.27 -3.19
CA ILE A 28 12.11 -7.65 -4.27
C ILE A 28 10.64 -7.63 -3.79
N GLN A 29 10.36 -8.14 -2.58
CA GLN A 29 9.01 -8.11 -1.99
C GLN A 29 8.55 -6.69 -1.69
N GLN A 30 9.45 -5.82 -1.19
CA GLN A 30 9.14 -4.41 -0.96
C GLN A 30 8.80 -3.68 -2.26
N ARG A 31 9.58 -3.91 -3.33
CA ARG A 31 9.27 -3.34 -4.66
C ARG A 31 7.97 -3.89 -5.24
N MET A 32 7.73 -5.19 -5.12
CA MET A 32 6.50 -5.81 -5.60
C MET A 32 5.26 -5.27 -4.87
N ALA A 33 5.34 -4.99 -3.57
CA ALA A 33 4.27 -4.36 -2.82
C ALA A 33 3.98 -2.93 -3.33
N LEU A 34 5.03 -2.14 -3.61
CA LEU A 34 4.90 -0.80 -4.19
C LEU A 34 4.27 -0.83 -5.59
N ASP A 35 4.71 -1.74 -6.46
CA ASP A 35 4.14 -1.89 -7.81
C ASP A 35 2.69 -2.35 -7.77
N ARG A 36 2.32 -3.24 -6.84
CA ARG A 36 0.93 -3.67 -6.64
C ARG A 36 0.04 -2.51 -6.20
N GLN A 37 0.51 -1.69 -5.24
CA GLN A 37 -0.21 -0.49 -4.82
C GLN A 37 -0.41 0.48 -5.99
N ARG A 38 0.63 0.67 -6.82
CA ARG A 38 0.56 1.49 -8.03
C ARG A 38 -0.47 0.98 -9.01
N ASN A 39 -0.48 -0.32 -9.30
CA ASN A 39 -1.41 -0.92 -10.26
C ASN A 39 -2.85 -0.84 -9.77
N LEU A 40 -3.12 -1.10 -8.49
CA LEU A 40 -4.46 -0.92 -7.92
C LEU A 40 -4.93 0.53 -7.99
N ALA A 41 -4.04 1.49 -7.68
CA ALA A 41 -4.36 2.90 -7.79
C ALA A 41 -4.71 3.31 -9.23
N ILE A 42 -4.00 2.77 -10.24
CA ILE A 42 -4.31 3.01 -11.66
C ILE A 42 -5.67 2.40 -12.03
N ILE A 43 -5.94 1.15 -11.63
CA ILE A 43 -7.21 0.48 -11.92
C ILE A 43 -8.37 1.28 -11.33
N PHE A 44 -8.26 1.68 -10.05
CA PHE A 44 -9.29 2.48 -9.40
C PHE A 44 -9.45 3.86 -10.04
N LEU A 45 -8.34 4.52 -10.41
CA LEU A 45 -8.40 5.80 -11.10
C LEU A 45 -9.19 5.69 -12.42
N ILE A 46 -8.95 4.64 -13.20
CA ILE A 46 -9.65 4.42 -14.48
C ILE A 46 -11.13 4.13 -14.22
N VAL A 47 -11.43 3.08 -13.43
CA VAL A 47 -12.81 2.61 -13.19
C VAL A 47 -13.66 3.71 -12.55
N PHE A 48 -13.16 4.35 -11.50
CA PHE A 48 -13.91 5.37 -10.80
C PHE A 48 -13.85 6.73 -11.49
N GLY A 49 -12.81 7.00 -12.28
CA GLY A 49 -12.76 8.18 -13.15
C GLY A 49 -13.88 8.15 -14.20
N PHE A 50 -14.07 7.00 -14.86
CA PHE A 50 -15.19 6.82 -15.80
C PHE A 50 -16.55 6.95 -15.11
N ASN A 51 -16.72 6.37 -13.92
CA ASN A 51 -17.97 6.52 -13.16
C ASN A 51 -18.22 7.96 -12.72
N ALA A 52 -17.20 8.68 -12.23
CA ALA A 52 -17.33 10.08 -11.87
C ALA A 52 -17.77 10.92 -13.08
N ALA A 53 -17.11 10.75 -14.23
CA ALA A 53 -17.47 11.44 -15.46
C ALA A 53 -18.91 11.14 -15.91
N TRP A 54 -19.31 9.87 -15.85
CA TRP A 54 -20.67 9.43 -16.19
C TRP A 54 -21.73 10.09 -15.31
N TRP A 55 -21.55 10.05 -13.98
CA TRP A 55 -22.53 10.62 -13.04
C TRP A 55 -22.56 12.14 -13.07
N LEU A 56 -21.42 12.80 -13.32
CA LEU A 56 -21.37 14.24 -13.56
C LEU A 56 -22.11 14.63 -14.85
N ALA A 57 -21.91 13.88 -15.94
CA ALA A 57 -22.62 14.09 -17.20
C ALA A 57 -24.13 13.91 -17.01
N ARG A 58 -24.58 12.87 -16.30
CA ARG A 58 -25.98 12.64 -15.94
C ARG A 58 -26.57 13.79 -15.11
N GLY A 59 -25.83 14.27 -14.11
CA GLY A 59 -26.25 15.42 -13.28
C GLY A 59 -26.44 16.71 -14.07
N THR A 60 -25.61 16.93 -15.09
CA THR A 60 -25.55 18.19 -15.85
C THR A 60 -26.41 18.17 -17.12
N LEU A 61 -26.48 17.05 -17.84
CA LEU A 61 -27.15 16.94 -19.14
C LEU A 61 -28.60 16.46 -19.03
N ASP A 62 -28.91 15.58 -18.08
CA ASP A 62 -30.22 14.91 -17.99
C ASP A 62 -31.13 15.46 -16.87
N ASN A 63 -30.83 16.64 -16.30
CA ASN A 63 -31.43 17.09 -15.02
C ASN A 63 -31.32 16.02 -13.92
N GLY A 64 -30.16 15.39 -13.82
CA GLY A 64 -29.93 14.32 -12.86
C GLY A 64 -30.30 14.76 -11.44
N GLY A 65 -31.24 14.04 -10.82
CA GLY A 65 -31.70 14.31 -9.46
C GLY A 65 -30.58 14.17 -8.42
N VAL A 66 -30.90 14.49 -7.16
CA VAL A 66 -29.96 14.51 -6.02
C VAL A 66 -29.03 13.28 -5.96
N ILE A 67 -29.52 12.10 -6.33
CA ILE A 67 -28.74 10.86 -6.39
C ILE A 67 -27.52 10.96 -7.32
N SER A 68 -27.64 11.63 -8.48
CA SER A 68 -26.51 11.79 -9.41
C SER A 68 -25.38 12.59 -8.80
N TRP A 69 -25.70 13.66 -8.07
CA TRP A 69 -24.71 14.49 -7.39
C TRP A 69 -24.06 13.79 -6.20
N ILE A 70 -24.82 12.97 -5.45
CA ILE A 70 -24.28 12.12 -4.38
C ILE A 70 -23.26 11.14 -4.96
N LEU A 71 -23.63 10.41 -6.00
CA LEU A 71 -22.75 9.42 -6.62
C LEU A 71 -21.55 10.05 -7.32
N ALA A 72 -21.75 11.17 -8.04
CA ALA A 72 -20.65 11.94 -8.62
C ALA A 72 -19.63 12.35 -7.55
N SER A 73 -20.09 12.91 -6.42
CA SER A 73 -19.23 13.33 -5.32
C SER A 73 -18.45 12.15 -4.72
N LEU A 74 -19.13 11.02 -4.49
CA LEU A 74 -18.50 9.79 -4.00
C LEU A 74 -17.37 9.34 -4.93
N PHE A 75 -17.63 9.25 -6.24
CA PHE A 75 -16.62 8.79 -7.20
C PHE A 75 -15.46 9.78 -7.34
N VAL A 76 -15.72 11.09 -7.26
CA VAL A 76 -14.67 12.11 -7.24
C VAL A 76 -13.74 11.93 -6.03
N ILE A 77 -14.27 11.61 -4.84
CA ILE A 77 -13.45 11.33 -3.65
C ILE A 77 -12.57 10.09 -3.88
N VAL A 78 -13.13 9.02 -4.44
CA VAL A 78 -12.36 7.79 -4.73
C VAL A 78 -11.26 8.03 -5.76
N VAL A 79 -11.54 8.84 -6.79
CA VAL A 79 -10.54 9.29 -7.77
C VAL A 79 -9.42 10.07 -7.08
N ALA A 80 -9.75 11.03 -6.21
CA ALA A 80 -8.76 11.81 -5.47
C ALA A 80 -7.88 10.93 -4.58
N MET A 81 -8.46 9.95 -3.88
CA MET A 81 -7.70 8.98 -3.08
C MET A 81 -6.77 8.12 -3.94
N SER A 82 -7.24 7.70 -5.11
CA SER A 82 -6.44 6.91 -6.06
C SER A 82 -5.24 7.70 -6.59
N VAL A 83 -5.44 8.98 -6.93
CA VAL A 83 -4.36 9.89 -7.32
C VAL A 83 -3.36 10.07 -6.17
N HIS A 84 -3.84 10.33 -4.95
CA HIS A 84 -2.97 10.48 -3.78
C HIS A 84 -2.13 9.21 -3.52
N SER A 85 -2.74 8.04 -3.61
CA SER A 85 -2.05 6.75 -3.50
C SER A 85 -0.94 6.60 -4.55
N LEU A 86 -1.23 6.96 -5.81
CA LEU A 86 -0.26 6.91 -6.90
C LEU A 86 0.93 7.85 -6.67
N LEU A 87 0.66 9.08 -6.22
CA LEU A 87 1.70 10.06 -5.91
C LEU A 87 2.55 9.61 -4.71
N SER A 88 1.92 9.04 -3.68
CA SER A 88 2.61 8.49 -2.51
C SER A 88 3.51 7.31 -2.88
N ALA A 89 3.02 6.36 -3.68
CA ALA A 89 3.81 5.24 -4.18
C ALA A 89 5.02 5.71 -5.01
N ARG A 90 4.84 6.72 -5.86
CA ARG A 90 5.95 7.34 -6.63
C ARG A 90 6.98 8.00 -5.71
N ARG A 91 6.55 8.72 -4.67
CA ARG A 91 7.46 9.35 -3.69
C ARG A 91 8.25 8.29 -2.93
N LYS A 92 7.59 7.23 -2.46
CA LYS A 92 8.25 6.10 -1.76
C LYS A 92 9.26 5.39 -2.64
N LEU A 93 8.92 5.13 -3.90
CA LEU A 93 9.85 4.51 -4.85
C LEU A 93 11.08 5.39 -5.10
N ARG A 94 10.90 6.70 -5.26
CA ARG A 94 12.03 7.64 -5.41
C ARG A 94 12.92 7.67 -4.17
N ALA A 95 12.34 7.68 -2.98
CA ALA A 95 13.10 7.62 -1.74
C ALA A 95 13.89 6.30 -1.61
N PHE A 96 13.25 5.19 -1.96
CA PHE A 96 13.88 3.88 -1.96
C PHE A 96 15.04 3.79 -2.96
N GLU A 97 14.86 4.30 -4.19
CA GLU A 97 15.92 4.34 -5.21
C GLU A 97 17.06 5.30 -4.83
N ALA A 98 16.77 6.38 -4.07
CA ALA A 98 17.81 7.29 -3.55
C ALA A 98 18.69 6.62 -2.48
N GLU A 99 18.13 5.70 -1.70
CA GLU A 99 18.84 4.99 -0.62
C GLU A 99 19.58 3.73 -1.12
N HIS A 100 18.99 2.99 -2.08
CA HIS A 100 19.49 1.68 -2.51
C HIS A 100 20.12 1.65 -3.91
N GLY A 101 20.08 2.78 -4.63
CA GLY A 101 20.60 2.93 -5.98
C GLY A 101 19.53 2.76 -7.08
N PRO A 102 19.79 3.33 -8.29
CA PRO A 102 18.82 3.32 -9.39
C PRO A 102 18.44 1.89 -9.79
N GLY A 103 17.15 1.57 -9.76
CA GLY A 103 16.68 0.25 -10.15
C GLY A 103 16.83 -0.84 -9.09
N ALA A 104 17.12 -0.50 -7.83
CA ALA A 104 17.13 -1.47 -6.73
C ALA A 104 15.86 -2.36 -6.72
N GLY A 105 16.04 -3.67 -6.66
CA GLY A 105 14.94 -4.65 -6.62
C GLY A 105 14.21 -4.91 -7.94
N LYS A 106 14.68 -4.41 -9.10
CA LYS A 106 14.12 -4.77 -10.42
C LYS A 106 14.54 -6.20 -10.77
N ARG A 107 13.59 -7.08 -11.09
CA ARG A 107 13.88 -8.37 -11.73
C ARG A 107 14.09 -8.10 -13.23
N SER A 108 15.30 -8.35 -13.73
CA SER A 108 15.62 -8.46 -15.16
C SER A 108 15.03 -9.74 -15.74
#